data_AF-A0A7C5XA16-F1
#
_entry.id   AF-A0A7C5XA16-F1
#
_cell.length_a   1.000
_cell.length_b   1.000
_cell.length_c   1.000
_cell.angle_alpha   90.00
_cell.angle_beta   90.00
_cell.angle_gamma   90.00
#
_symmetry.space_group_name_H-M   'P 1'
#
loop_
_entity.id
_entity.type
_entity.pdbx_description
1 polymer ?
#
loop_
_entity_poly.entity_id
_entity_poly.type
_entity_poly.pdbx_seq_one_letter_code
_entity_poly.pdbx_strand_id
1 'polypeptide(L)'
;MWLLVLLAASVASTVTYFSRRDDSKVLILILWGATLMVLVDKLYGYAESGSFIEVSEGEAYLGLAALALALFLWVLAVSLRRLRGLLRR
;
A
#
# COMPACT_ATOMS: atom_id res chain seq x y z
N MET A 1 9.31 2.00 -10.78
CA MET A 1 9.07 0.66 -10.16
C MET A 1 8.10 0.66 -8.97
N TRP A 2 8.06 1.68 -8.13
CA TRP A 2 7.20 1.70 -6.94
C TRP A 2 5.69 1.54 -7.18
N LEU A 3 5.16 2.07 -8.29
CA LEU A 3 3.77 1.87 -8.70
C LEU A 3 3.44 0.37 -8.80
N LEU A 4 4.33 -0.41 -9.42
CA LEU A 4 4.14 -1.85 -9.61
C LEU A 4 4.19 -2.59 -8.28
N VAL A 5 5.10 -2.19 -7.37
CA VAL A 5 5.21 -2.78 -6.03
C VAL A 5 3.92 -2.54 -5.23
N LEU A 6 3.43 -1.30 -5.18
CA LEU A 6 2.21 -0.94 -4.47
C LEU A 6 0.98 -1.59 -5.11
N LEU A 7 0.89 -1.62 -6.44
CA LEU A 7 -0.19 -2.29 -7.15
C LEU A 7 -0.22 -3.79 -6.85
N ALA A 8 0.93 -4.47 -6.91
CA ALA A 8 1.04 -5.89 -6.58
C ALA A 8 0.63 -6.17 -5.13
N ALA A 9 1.06 -5.32 -4.18
CA ALA A 9 0.66 -5.42 -2.78
C ALA A 9 -0.85 -5.16 -2.58
N SER A 10 -1.43 -4.17 -3.26
CA SER A 10 -2.87 -3.87 -3.25
C SER A 10 -3.70 -5.06 -3.74
N VAL A 11 -3.28 -5.69 -4.85
CA VAL A 11 -3.95 -6.88 -5.38
C VAL A 11 -3.79 -8.06 -4.42
N ALA A 12 -2.57 -8.34 -3.96
CA ALA A 12 -2.30 -9.44 -3.03
C ALA A 12 -3.13 -9.32 -1.74
N SER A 13 -3.14 -8.13 -1.13
CA SER A 13 -3.93 -7.86 0.09
C SER A 13 -5.43 -8.05 -0.13
N THR A 14 -5.95 -7.62 -1.29
CA THR A 14 -7.35 -7.83 -1.68
C THR A 14 -7.67 -9.31 -1.83
N VAL A 15 -6.80 -10.08 -2.50
CA VAL A 15 -6.95 -11.53 -2.66
C VAL A 15 -6.94 -12.24 -1.29
N THR A 16 -6.00 -11.91 -0.41
CA THR A 16 -5.96 -12.50 0.93
C THR A 16 -7.20 -12.17 1.76
N TYR A 17 -7.73 -10.96 1.66
CA TYR A 17 -8.97 -10.59 2.34
C TYR A 17 -10.17 -11.39 1.86
N PHE A 18 -10.31 -11.62 0.55
CA PHE A 18 -11.38 -12.48 0.02
C PHE A 18 -11.24 -13.94 0.46
N SER A 19 -10.01 -14.45 0.59
CA SER A 19 -9.75 -15.82 1.01
C SER A 19 -9.97 -16.04 2.51
N ARG A 20 -9.54 -15.12 3.37
CA ARG A 20 -9.53 -15.30 4.84
C ARG A 20 -10.58 -14.49 5.60
N ARG A 21 -11.22 -13.50 4.97
CA ARG A 21 -12.14 -12.53 5.59
C ARG A 21 -11.60 -11.94 6.90
N ASP A 22 -10.32 -11.57 6.89
CA ASP A 22 -9.62 -11.02 8.04
C ASP A 22 -9.75 -9.48 8.16
N ASP A 23 -9.06 -8.89 9.14
CA ASP A 23 -9.04 -7.45 9.41
C ASP A 23 -8.17 -6.64 8.40
N SER A 24 -7.88 -7.20 7.23
CA SER A 24 -7.07 -6.55 6.18
C SER A 24 -7.76 -5.40 5.47
N LYS A 25 -9.04 -5.11 5.76
CA LYS A 25 -9.79 -3.99 5.13
C LYS A 25 -9.04 -2.66 5.22
N VAL A 26 -8.43 -2.37 6.37
CA VAL A 26 -7.67 -1.12 6.56
C VAL A 26 -6.39 -1.12 5.74
N LEU A 27 -5.70 -2.26 5.64
CA LEU A 27 -4.51 -2.40 4.80
C LEU A 27 -4.84 -2.19 3.32
N ILE A 28 -5.94 -2.76 2.84
CA ILE A 28 -6.43 -2.61 1.47
C ILE A 28 -6.67 -1.13 1.15
N LEU A 29 -7.36 -0.40 2.03
CA LEU A 29 -7.62 1.02 1.82
C LEU A 29 -6.32 1.85 1.75
N ILE A 30 -5.37 1.56 2.64
CA ILE A 30 -4.06 2.24 2.64
C ILE A 30 -3.31 1.95 1.33
N LEU A 31 -3.23 0.68 0.91
CA LEU A 31 -2.47 0.28 -0.27
C LEU A 31 -3.10 0.78 -1.57
N TRP A 32 -4.42 0.71 -1.72
CA TRP A 32 -5.11 1.27 -2.89
C TRP A 32 -5.00 2.80 -2.94
N GLY A 33 -5.13 3.49 -1.80
CA GLY A 33 -4.91 4.93 -1.71
C GLY A 33 -3.50 5.33 -2.12
N ALA A 34 -2.48 4.63 -1.62
CA ALA A 34 -1.08 4.85 -2.01
C ALA A 34 -0.84 4.55 -3.50
N THR A 35 -1.45 3.48 -4.02
CA THR A 35 -1.36 3.11 -5.45
C THR A 35 -1.93 4.21 -6.34
N LEU A 36 -3.09 4.77 -5.98
CA LEU A 36 -3.71 5.88 -6.72
C LEU A 36 -2.89 7.16 -6.64
N MET A 37 -2.35 7.50 -5.47
CA MET A 37 -1.46 8.66 -5.31
C MET A 37 -0.25 8.56 -6.23
N VAL A 38 0.40 7.39 -6.25
CA VAL A 38 1.58 7.13 -7.09
C VAL A 38 1.21 7.05 -8.57
N LEU A 39 0.01 6.59 -8.92
CA LEU A 39 -0.47 6.59 -10.30
C LEU A 39 -0.57 8.02 -10.85
N VAL A 40 -1.11 8.95 -10.07
CA VAL A 40 -1.21 10.36 -10.47
C VAL A 40 0.17 10.98 -10.64
N ASP A 41 1.10 10.71 -9.73
CA ASP A 41 2.50 11.15 -9.84
C ASP A 41 3.15 10.65 -11.14
N LYS A 42 3.00 9.35 -11.46
CA LYS A 42 3.54 8.77 -12.68
C LYS A 42 2.86 9.25 -13.95
N LEU A 43 1.57 9.61 -13.90
CA LEU A 43 0.89 10.24 -15.03
C LEU A 43 1.45 11.64 -15.33
N TYR A 44 1.76 12.43 -14.29
CA TYR A 44 2.43 13.72 -14.44
C TYR A 44 3.86 13.57 -14.96
N GLY A 45 4.66 12.68 -14.37
CA GLY A 45 6.02 12.42 -14.85
C GLY A 45 6.09 11.91 -16.29
N TYR A 46 5.08 11.12 -16.71
CA TYR A 46 4.94 10.68 -18.09
C TYR A 46 4.64 11.83 -19.06
N ALA A 47 3.81 12.80 -18.67
CA ALA A 47 3.49 13.95 -19.50
C ALA A 47 4.72 14.84 -19.78
N GLU A 48 5.69 14.86 -18.88
CA GLU A 48 6.91 15.66 -19.00
C GLU A 48 8.06 14.93 -19.73
N SER A 49 8.27 13.66 -19.40
CA SER A 49 9.45 12.89 -19.85
C SER A 49 9.16 11.86 -20.94
N GLY A 50 7.88 11.53 -21.18
CA GLY A 50 7.46 10.46 -22.09
C GLY A 50 7.73 9.03 -21.57
N SER A 51 8.27 8.86 -20.35
CA SER A 51 8.52 7.55 -19.74
C SER A 51 7.52 7.25 -18.64
N PHE A 52 6.68 6.22 -18.82
CA PHE A 52 5.66 5.85 -17.83
C PHE A 52 6.21 4.87 -16.78
N ILE A 53 7.14 4.02 -17.20
CA ILE A 53 7.77 3.01 -16.35
C ILE A 53 9.25 3.34 -16.28
N GLU A 54 9.61 4.06 -15.23
CA GLU A 54 11.01 4.26 -14.87
C GLU A 54 11.49 3.08 -14.01
N VAL A 55 12.59 2.50 -14.43
CA VAL A 55 13.25 1.39 -13.75
C VAL A 55 14.56 1.93 -13.21
N SER A 56 14.50 2.39 -11.95
CA SER A 56 15.65 2.89 -11.20
C SER A 56 15.64 2.26 -9.81
N GLU A 57 16.84 1.98 -9.29
CA GLU A 57 17.03 1.43 -7.94
C GLU A 57 16.37 2.33 -6.89
N GLY A 58 16.51 3.65 -7.01
CA GLY A 58 15.92 4.62 -6.09
C GLY A 58 14.39 4.50 -6.02
N GLU A 59 13.73 4.27 -7.15
CA GLU A 59 12.29 4.05 -7.17
C GLU A 59 11.87 2.73 -6.57
N ALA A 60 12.67 1.67 -6.75
CA ALA A 60 12.39 0.39 -6.13
C ALA A 60 12.46 0.52 -4.59
N TYR A 61 13.47 1.21 -4.06
CA TYR A 61 13.58 1.50 -2.63
C TYR A 61 12.41 2.33 -2.12
N LEU A 62 11.98 3.35 -2.86
CA LEU A 62 10.84 4.18 -2.47
C LEU A 62 9.53 3.37 -2.36
N GLY A 63 9.30 2.46 -3.31
CA GLY A 63 8.15 1.56 -3.29
C GLY A 63 8.16 0.58 -2.12
N LEU A 64 9.32 -0.01 -1.82
CA LEU A 64 9.50 -0.88 -0.67
C LEU A 64 9.32 -0.14 0.65
N ALA A 65 9.86 1.08 0.77
CA ALA A 65 9.71 1.91 1.96
C ALA A 65 8.24 2.28 2.20
N ALA A 66 7.51 2.68 1.15
CA ALA A 66 6.08 2.96 1.22
C ALA A 66 5.26 1.73 1.63
N LEU A 67 5.57 0.56 1.06
CA LEU A 67 4.93 -0.70 1.44
C LEU A 67 5.19 -1.07 2.90
N ALA A 68 6.44 -0.93 3.37
CA ALA A 68 6.80 -1.18 4.76
C ALA A 68 6.04 -0.25 5.72
N LEU A 69 5.92 1.03 5.37
CA LEU A 69 5.15 2.00 6.14
C LEU A 69 3.65 1.62 6.18
N ALA A 70 3.07 1.22 5.05
CA ALA A 70 1.67 0.79 4.99
C ALA A 70 1.41 -0.43 5.90
N LEU A 71 2.29 -1.42 5.88
CA LEU A 71 2.21 -2.59 6.76
C LEU A 71 2.36 -2.20 8.24
N PHE A 72 3.31 -1.31 8.55
CA PHE A 72 3.49 -0.80 9.91
C PHE A 72 2.23 -0.11 10.44
N LEU A 73 1.64 0.80 9.65
CA LEU A 73 0.41 1.51 10.01
C LEU A 73 -0.76 0.55 10.20
N TRP A 74 -0.87 -0.48 9.36
CA TRP A 74 -1.90 -1.51 9.51
C TRP A 74 -1.72 -2.32 10.81
N VAL A 75 -0.51 -2.80 11.11
CA VAL A 75 -0.21 -3.53 12.35
C VAL A 75 -0.54 -2.67 13.57
N LEU A 76 -0.18 -1.38 13.54
CA LEU A 76 -0.53 -0.43 14.59
C LEU A 76 -2.05 -0.28 14.74
N ALA A 77 -2.77 -0.09 13.64
CA ALA A 77 -4.23 0.06 13.64
C ALA A 77 -4.97 -1.20 14.14
N VAL A 78 -4.48 -2.39 13.82
CA VAL A 78 -5.03 -3.67 14.35
C VAL A 78 -4.73 -3.80 15.84
N SER A 79 -3.50 -3.51 16.26
CA SER A 79 -3.09 -3.58 17.66
C SER A 79 -3.91 -2.64 18.56
N LEU A 80 -4.10 -1.40 18.13
CA LEU A 80 -4.92 -0.42 18.85
C LEU A 80 -6.38 -0.84 18.97
N ARG A 81 -6.96 -1.42 17.91
CA ARG A 81 -8.32 -1.97 17.94
C ARG A 81 -8.44 -3.12 18.94
N ARG A 82 -7.45 -4.01 18.97
CA ARG A 82 -7.43 -5.14 19.91
C ARG A 82 -7.30 -4.69 21.36
N LEU A 83 -6.41 -3.73 21.65
CA LEU A 83 -6.25 -3.13 22.98
C LEU A 83 -7.54 -2.48 23.49
N ARG A 84 -8.23 -1.71 22.64
CA ARG A 84 -9.53 -1.09 22.99
C ARG A 84 -10.63 -2.12 23.26
N GLY A 85 -10.61 -3.27 22.59
CA GLY A 85 -11.54 -4.36 22.85
C GLY A 85 -11.32 -5.03 24.21
N LEU A 86 -10.08 -5.11 24.67
CA LEU A 86 -9.73 -5.65 25.99
C LEU A 86 -10.13 -4.70 27.12
N LEU A 87 -9.96 -3.39 26.95
CA LEU A 87 -10.30 -2.37 27.96
C LEU A 87 -11.81 -2.14 28.14
N ARG A 88 -12.65 -2.65 27.24
CA ARG A 88 -14.12 -2.54 27.32
C ARG A 88 -14.80 -3.75 27.98
N ARG A 89 -14.03 -4.78 28.34
CA ARG A 89 -14.50 -5.93 29.14
C ARG A 89 -14.12 -5.73 30.59
#